data_AF-A0A9W5WU63-F1
#
_entry.id   AF-A0A9W5WU63-F1
#
_cell.length_a   1.000
_cell.length_b   1.000
_cell.length_c   1.000
_cell.angle_alpha   90.00
_cell.angle_beta   90.00
_cell.angle_gamma   90.00
#
_symmetry.space_group_name_H-M   'P 1'
#
loop_
_entity.id
_entity.type
_entity.pdbx_description
1 polymer ?
#
loop_
_entity_poly.entity_id
_entity_poly.type
_entity_poly.pdbx_seq_one_letter_code
_entity_poly.pdbx_strand_id
1 'polypeptide(L)'
;MANARQWCGNRFNEAAVNAVKNCRLIHQSRAGCKLNLKITQRKEIRECNNPGYLTKKRIILLALSDDHEGCNIEDIAVCNALADVFENKEVNWHIGQLRGCFGRLPKSDEPIFDNYNPSDLYRYLMLFHITGMVCSTLIIIFFYVVRFITEYDAIIYQPRNSNDNFCFKVMRPITMWS
;
A
#
# COMPACT_ATOMS: atom_id res chain seq x y z
N MET A 1 -5.11 -2.98 -11.01
CA MET A 1 -4.72 -3.96 -9.96
C MET A 1 -3.63 -3.31 -9.12
N ALA A 2 -3.67 -3.40 -7.78
CA ALA A 2 -2.65 -2.78 -6.93
C ALA A 2 -1.27 -3.39 -7.21
N ASN A 3 -0.22 -2.58 -7.32
CA ASN A 3 1.14 -3.09 -7.57
C ASN A 3 1.61 -3.94 -6.38
N ALA A 4 2.38 -5.01 -6.62
CA ALA A 4 2.98 -5.81 -5.54
C ALA A 4 4.02 -5.02 -4.73
N ARG A 5 4.46 -3.86 -5.24
CA ARG A 5 5.33 -2.91 -4.54
C ARG A 5 4.59 -1.81 -3.79
N GLN A 6 3.27 -1.71 -3.91
CA GLN A 6 2.46 -0.68 -3.24
C GLN A 6 1.91 -1.21 -1.92
N TRP A 7 2.37 -0.61 -0.81
CA TRP A 7 2.12 -1.04 0.56
C TRP A 7 1.55 0.09 1.40
N CYS A 8 0.47 -0.18 2.13
CA CYS A 8 -0.11 0.74 3.13
C CYS A 8 0.48 0.52 4.54
N GLY A 9 1.75 0.15 4.65
CA GLY A 9 2.43 -0.20 5.91
C GLY A 9 3.93 -0.46 5.70
N ASN A 10 4.56 -1.24 6.59
CA ASN A 10 5.98 -1.62 6.48
C ASN A 10 6.27 -2.25 5.11
N ARG A 11 7.28 -1.73 4.42
CA ARG A 11 7.67 -2.19 3.09
C ARG A 11 8.29 -3.58 3.20
N PHE A 12 7.96 -4.48 2.28
CA PHE A 12 8.70 -5.74 2.13
C PHE A 12 10.00 -5.49 1.37
N ASN A 13 11.06 -6.21 1.74
CA ASN A 13 12.27 -6.32 0.92
C ASN A 13 11.93 -6.99 -0.43
N GLU A 14 12.80 -6.85 -1.44
CA GLU A 14 12.53 -7.38 -2.79
C GLU A 14 12.32 -8.90 -2.78
N ALA A 15 13.02 -9.62 -1.90
CA ALA A 15 12.83 -11.05 -1.69
C ALA A 15 11.39 -11.41 -1.30
N ALA A 16 10.79 -10.69 -0.35
CA ALA A 16 9.44 -10.95 0.12
C ALA A 16 8.35 -10.40 -0.82
N VAL A 17 8.66 -9.40 -1.66
CA VAL A 17 7.78 -8.99 -2.76
C VAL A 17 7.51 -10.17 -3.70
N ASN A 18 8.45 -11.09 -3.86
CA ASN A 18 8.23 -12.29 -4.67
C ASN A 18 7.18 -13.24 -4.06
N ALA A 19 7.19 -13.45 -2.74
CA ALA A 19 6.17 -14.25 -2.05
C ALA A 19 4.76 -13.68 -2.28
N VAL A 20 4.63 -12.36 -2.40
CA VAL A 20 3.37 -11.65 -2.62
C VAL A 20 2.86 -11.86 -4.04
N LYS A 21 3.77 -11.82 -5.03
CA LYS A 21 3.44 -12.17 -6.42
C LYS A 21 2.92 -13.61 -6.50
N ASN A 22 3.63 -14.55 -5.89
CA ASN A 22 3.23 -15.95 -5.83
C ASN A 22 1.88 -16.13 -5.10
N CYS A 23 1.66 -15.46 -3.97
CA CYS A 23 0.37 -15.46 -3.28
C CYS A 23 -0.80 -15.05 -4.20
N ARG A 24 -0.61 -13.99 -5.00
CA ARG A 24 -1.65 -13.53 -5.94
C ARG A 24 -1.88 -14.52 -7.08
N LEU A 25 -0.83 -15.16 -7.59
CA LEU A 25 -0.94 -16.20 -8.63
C LEU A 25 -1.72 -17.41 -8.12
N ILE A 26 -1.48 -17.82 -6.86
CA ILE A 26 -2.24 -18.89 -6.19
C ILE A 26 -3.73 -18.54 -6.13
N HIS A 27 -4.09 -17.34 -5.67
CA HIS A 27 -5.49 -16.89 -5.59
C HIS A 27 -6.15 -16.68 -6.96
N GLN A 28 -5.36 -16.49 -8.01
CA GLN A 28 -5.83 -16.42 -9.39
C GLN A 28 -5.91 -17.80 -10.07
N SER A 29 -5.65 -18.89 -9.32
CA SER A 29 -5.59 -20.26 -9.85
C SER A 29 -4.60 -20.44 -11.00
N ARG A 30 -3.49 -19.70 -10.97
CA ARG A 30 -2.39 -19.77 -11.96
C ARG A 30 -1.19 -20.57 -11.48
N ALA A 31 -1.28 -21.23 -10.33
CA ALA A 31 -0.23 -22.11 -9.86
C ALA A 31 -0.05 -23.31 -10.81
N GLY A 32 1.17 -23.83 -10.95
CA GLY A 32 1.49 -24.95 -11.84
C GLY A 32 0.86 -26.30 -11.43
N CYS A 33 0.25 -26.36 -10.25
CA CYS A 33 -0.37 -27.54 -9.66
C CYS A 33 -1.64 -27.17 -8.87
N LYS A 34 -2.47 -28.17 -8.55
CA LYS A 34 -3.70 -27.98 -7.80
C LYS A 34 -3.41 -27.92 -6.30
N LEU A 35 -3.35 -26.71 -5.75
CA LEU A 35 -3.20 -26.50 -4.31
C LEU A 35 -4.55 -26.67 -3.61
N ASN A 36 -4.59 -27.52 -2.58
CA ASN A 36 -5.80 -27.74 -1.76
C ASN A 36 -5.99 -26.63 -0.71
N LEU A 37 -5.83 -25.37 -1.15
CA LEU A 37 -6.16 -24.20 -0.36
C LEU A 37 -7.68 -24.02 -0.43
N LYS A 38 -8.34 -23.95 0.72
CA LYS A 38 -9.67 -23.32 0.80
C LYS A 38 -9.49 -21.85 0.46
N ILE A 39 -9.50 -21.51 -0.83
CA ILE A 39 -9.50 -20.13 -1.34
C ILE A 39 -10.89 -19.60 -1.02
N THR A 40 -11.03 -18.95 0.13
CA THR A 40 -12.36 -18.75 0.70
C THR A 40 -13.07 -17.51 0.15
N GLN A 41 -12.40 -16.59 -0.56
CA GLN A 41 -13.05 -15.44 -1.22
C GLN A 41 -12.04 -14.55 -1.99
N ARG A 42 -12.51 -13.79 -3.00
CA ARG A 42 -11.75 -12.70 -3.68
C ARG A 42 -11.15 -11.65 -2.72
N LYS A 43 -11.69 -11.55 -1.50
CA LYS A 43 -11.20 -10.64 -0.44
C LYS A 43 -9.77 -11.00 0.00
N GLU A 44 -9.37 -12.27 -0.15
CA GLU A 44 -8.06 -12.79 0.28
C GLU A 44 -6.89 -12.31 -0.60
N ILE A 45 -7.13 -11.84 -1.85
CA ILE A 45 -6.07 -11.29 -2.71
C ILE A 45 -5.44 -10.03 -2.08
N ARG A 46 -6.23 -9.23 -1.35
CA ARG A 46 -5.73 -8.06 -0.63
C ARG A 46 -4.88 -8.46 0.58
N GLU A 47 -5.17 -9.60 1.19
CA GLU A 47 -4.40 -10.16 2.31
C GLU A 47 -3.02 -10.67 1.90
N CYS A 48 -2.77 -10.92 0.61
CA CYS A 48 -1.41 -11.20 0.13
C CYS A 48 -0.43 -10.06 0.42
N ASN A 49 -0.93 -8.83 0.61
CA ASN A 49 -0.13 -7.70 1.05
C ASN A 49 0.04 -7.62 2.59
N ASN A 50 -0.32 -8.65 3.34
CA ASN A 50 -0.17 -8.70 4.78
C ASN A 50 0.91 -9.74 5.16
N PRO A 51 1.99 -9.34 5.85
CA PRO A 51 3.02 -10.29 6.29
C PRO A 51 2.49 -11.37 7.23
N GLY A 52 1.60 -11.00 8.15
CA GLY A 52 0.99 -11.95 9.05
C GLY A 52 0.23 -13.03 8.29
N TYR A 53 -0.41 -12.66 7.17
CA TYR A 53 -1.09 -13.61 6.29
C TYR A 53 -0.10 -14.54 5.57
N LEU A 54 0.96 -13.98 4.94
CA LEU A 54 1.96 -14.78 4.23
C LEU A 54 2.68 -15.77 5.15
N THR A 55 3.03 -15.36 6.36
CA THR A 55 3.67 -16.21 7.36
C THR A 55 2.70 -17.27 7.89
N LYS A 56 1.47 -16.88 8.27
CA LYS A 56 0.45 -17.81 8.77
C LYS A 56 0.08 -18.88 7.75
N LYS A 57 0.03 -18.51 6.48
CA LYS A 57 -0.28 -19.42 5.37
C LYS A 57 0.95 -20.12 4.82
N ARG A 58 2.15 -19.95 5.40
CA ARG A 58 3.40 -20.54 4.89
C ARG A 58 3.69 -20.20 3.42
N ILE A 59 3.14 -19.10 2.90
CA ILE A 59 3.42 -18.62 1.54
C ILE A 59 4.75 -17.83 1.51
N ILE A 60 5.18 -17.33 2.67
CA ILE A 60 6.45 -16.62 2.84
C ILE A 60 7.67 -17.48 2.45
N LEU A 61 7.55 -18.81 2.41
CA LEU A 61 8.62 -19.72 1.96
C LEU A 61 8.99 -19.52 0.48
N LEU A 62 8.09 -18.91 -0.31
CA LEU A 62 8.31 -18.56 -1.71
C LEU A 62 8.92 -17.17 -1.91
N ALA A 63 9.40 -16.54 -0.84
CA ALA A 63 10.29 -15.40 -0.97
C ALA A 63 11.58 -15.82 -1.71
N LEU A 64 12.29 -14.88 -2.31
CA LEU A 64 13.59 -15.20 -2.92
C LEU A 64 14.65 -15.45 -1.85
N SER A 65 15.49 -16.46 -2.06
CA SER A 65 16.72 -16.63 -1.26
C SER A 65 17.83 -15.70 -1.72
N ASP A 66 17.87 -15.38 -3.01
CA ASP A 66 18.84 -14.49 -3.65
C ASP A 66 18.14 -13.71 -4.78
N ASP A 67 18.53 -12.45 -5.01
CA ASP A 67 17.90 -11.56 -6.00
C ASP A 67 18.10 -12.04 -7.45
N HIS A 68 19.06 -12.95 -7.67
CA HIS A 68 19.41 -13.50 -8.99
C HIS A 68 18.74 -14.83 -9.32
N GLU A 69 18.17 -15.52 -8.34
CA GLU A 69 17.49 -16.80 -8.55
C GLU A 69 15.97 -16.61 -8.60
N GLY A 70 15.27 -17.48 -9.34
CA GLY A 70 13.81 -17.42 -9.48
C GLY A 70 13.09 -18.37 -8.55
N CYS A 71 12.04 -17.91 -7.88
CA CYS A 71 11.08 -18.77 -7.18
C CYS A 71 9.66 -18.44 -7.67
N ASN A 72 9.14 -19.18 -8.65
CA ASN A 72 7.83 -18.93 -9.24
C ASN A 72 6.88 -20.11 -9.01
N ILE A 73 5.69 -19.84 -8.50
CA ILE A 73 4.66 -20.85 -8.23
C ILE A 73 4.04 -21.45 -9.51
N GLU A 74 4.27 -20.82 -10.67
CA GLU A 74 3.91 -21.38 -11.97
C GLU A 74 4.79 -22.58 -12.34
N ASP A 75 5.99 -22.70 -11.76
CA ASP A 75 6.81 -23.90 -11.89
C ASP A 75 6.18 -25.06 -11.11
N ILE A 76 6.03 -26.20 -11.77
CA ILE A 76 5.45 -27.42 -11.21
C ILE A 76 6.25 -27.89 -10.00
N ALA A 77 7.59 -27.79 -10.03
CA ALA A 77 8.43 -28.22 -8.92
C ALA A 77 8.19 -27.38 -7.66
N VAL A 78 8.16 -26.05 -7.82
CA VAL A 78 7.88 -25.09 -6.74
C VAL A 78 6.44 -25.25 -6.23
N CYS A 79 5.49 -25.50 -7.13
CA CYS A 79 4.10 -25.72 -6.74
C CYS A 79 3.91 -27.00 -5.94
N ASN A 80 4.48 -28.12 -6.39
CA ASN A 80 4.39 -29.38 -5.67
C ASN A 80 5.08 -29.29 -4.31
N ALA A 81 6.23 -28.61 -4.22
CA ALA A 81 6.88 -28.32 -2.95
C ALA A 81 5.96 -27.55 -1.99
N LEU A 82 5.26 -26.52 -2.47
CA LEU A 82 4.29 -25.81 -1.63
C LEU A 82 3.07 -26.69 -1.26
N ALA A 83 2.59 -27.53 -2.17
CA ALA A 83 1.50 -28.47 -1.91
C ALA A 83 1.87 -29.44 -0.77
N ASP A 84 3.08 -30.01 -0.83
CA ASP A 84 3.63 -30.90 0.20
C ASP A 84 3.73 -30.19 1.56
N VAL A 85 4.08 -28.90 1.59
CA VAL A 85 4.10 -28.09 2.82
C VAL A 85 2.71 -27.93 3.43
N PHE A 86 1.66 -27.81 2.60
CA PHE A 86 0.27 -27.76 3.08
C PHE A 86 -0.23 -29.10 3.59
N GLU A 87 0.33 -30.19 3.10
CA GLU A 87 0.09 -31.55 3.59
C GLU A 87 0.96 -31.91 4.80
N ASN A 88 1.78 -30.96 5.30
CA ASN A 88 2.76 -31.15 6.38
C ASN A 88 3.84 -32.20 6.09
N LYS A 89 4.20 -32.39 4.81
CA LYS A 89 5.36 -33.18 4.41
C LYS A 89 6.63 -32.33 4.49
N GLU A 90 7.75 -33.00 4.72
CA GLU A 90 9.06 -32.36 4.67
C GLU A 90 9.49 -32.12 3.23
N VAL A 91 10.00 -30.92 2.96
CA VAL A 91 10.46 -30.50 1.64
C VAL A 91 11.89 -30.02 1.76
N ASN A 92 12.77 -30.56 0.92
CA ASN A 92 14.15 -30.11 0.84
C ASN A 92 14.26 -28.95 -0.17
N TRP A 93 14.29 -27.74 0.36
CA TRP A 93 14.37 -26.50 -0.42
C TRP A 93 15.73 -26.22 -1.03
N HIS A 94 16.76 -27.01 -0.69
CA HIS A 94 18.11 -26.85 -1.24
C HIS A 94 18.33 -27.62 -2.56
N ILE A 95 17.30 -28.31 -3.05
CA ILE A 95 17.34 -29.03 -4.33
C ILE A 95 17.24 -28.01 -5.48
N GLY A 96 18.01 -28.23 -6.55
CA GLY A 96 18.29 -27.24 -7.61
C GLY A 96 17.13 -26.34 -8.05
N GLN A 97 15.96 -26.90 -8.36
CA GLN A 97 14.79 -26.14 -8.83
C GLN A 97 14.12 -25.27 -7.75
N LEU A 98 14.38 -25.58 -6.47
CA LEU A 98 13.84 -24.87 -5.31
C LEU A 98 14.85 -23.93 -4.67
N ARG A 99 16.11 -23.94 -5.12
CA ARG A 99 17.23 -23.21 -4.51
C ARG A 99 16.99 -21.70 -4.42
N GLY A 100 16.27 -21.15 -5.41
CA GLY A 100 15.88 -19.74 -5.44
C GLY A 100 14.78 -19.37 -4.46
N CYS A 101 14.08 -20.35 -3.87
CA CYS A 101 13.06 -20.13 -2.86
C CYS A 101 13.69 -20.10 -1.46
N PHE A 102 13.17 -19.22 -0.61
CA PHE A 102 13.66 -19.03 0.74
C PHE A 102 13.50 -20.28 1.62
N GLY A 103 12.40 -21.03 1.44
CA GLY A 103 12.25 -22.40 1.93
C GLY A 103 12.16 -22.59 3.45
N ARG A 104 12.22 -21.50 4.22
CA ARG A 104 12.09 -21.55 5.68
C ARG A 104 11.23 -20.40 6.17
N LEU A 105 10.79 -20.50 7.42
CA LEU A 105 10.20 -19.35 8.07
C LEU A 105 11.32 -18.34 8.40
N PRO A 106 11.06 -17.06 8.14
CA PRO A 106 12.03 -16.02 8.44
C PRO A 106 12.13 -15.83 9.95
N LYS A 107 13.35 -15.59 10.43
CA LYS A 107 13.61 -15.34 11.85
C LYS A 107 13.24 -13.90 12.22
N SER A 108 13.00 -13.64 13.50
CA SER A 108 12.55 -12.32 13.97
C SER A 108 13.58 -11.20 13.76
N ASP A 109 14.85 -11.55 13.59
CA ASP A 109 15.99 -10.69 13.33
C ASP A 109 16.25 -10.44 11.84
N GLU A 110 15.56 -11.14 10.94
CA GLU A 110 15.75 -10.98 9.50
C GLU A 110 14.95 -9.80 8.96
N PRO A 111 15.56 -8.91 8.16
CA PRO A 111 14.90 -7.73 7.61
C PRO A 111 14.05 -8.12 6.39
N ILE A 112 13.02 -8.94 6.61
CA ILE A 112 11.94 -9.13 5.62
C ILE A 112 11.21 -7.81 5.37
N PHE A 113 11.15 -6.99 6.43
CA PHE A 113 10.64 -5.64 6.38
C PHE A 113 11.80 -4.69 6.15
N ASP A 114 11.68 -3.89 5.10
CA ASP A 114 12.49 -2.70 4.93
C ASP A 114 11.97 -1.64 5.93
N ASN A 115 12.55 -1.66 7.12
CA ASN A 115 12.27 -0.69 8.18
C ASN A 115 13.00 0.65 7.94
N TYR A 116 13.96 0.69 7.01
CA TYR A 116 14.76 1.89 6.73
C TYR A 116 14.06 2.82 5.74
N ASN A 117 13.33 2.26 4.77
CA ASN A 117 12.61 3.03 3.77
C ASN A 117 11.09 2.93 3.96
N PRO A 118 10.42 4.01 4.43
CA PRO A 118 8.96 4.03 4.42
C PRO A 118 8.43 3.89 2.99
N SER A 119 7.25 3.27 2.83
CA SER A 119 6.67 3.03 1.49
C SER A 119 6.46 4.34 0.71
N ASP A 120 6.61 4.30 -0.61
CA ASP A 120 6.43 5.50 -1.46
C ASP A 120 5.02 6.11 -1.30
N LEU A 121 4.02 5.24 -1.10
CA LEU A 121 2.66 5.66 -0.82
C LEU A 121 2.56 6.38 0.53
N TYR A 122 3.22 5.86 1.58
CA TYR A 122 3.28 6.51 2.88
C TYR A 122 4.00 7.86 2.79
N ARG A 123 5.12 7.95 2.07
CA ARG A 123 5.82 9.20 1.80
C ARG A 123 4.92 10.21 1.09
N TYR A 124 4.19 9.78 0.07
CA TYR A 124 3.24 10.64 -0.65
C TYR A 124 2.10 11.12 0.25
N LEU A 125 1.50 10.25 1.06
CA LEU A 125 0.45 10.59 2.02
C LEU A 125 0.96 11.60 3.07
N MET A 126 2.16 11.39 3.61
CA MET A 126 2.78 12.31 4.56
C MET A 126 3.07 13.66 3.90
N LEU A 127 3.63 13.69 2.70
CA LEU A 127 3.85 14.91 1.92
C LEU A 127 2.55 15.66 1.65
N PHE A 128 1.50 14.94 1.24
CA PHE A 128 0.17 15.52 1.02
C PHE A 128 -0.40 16.13 2.30
N HIS A 129 -0.30 15.44 3.44
CA HIS A 129 -0.76 15.93 4.73
C HIS A 129 0.02 17.16 5.20
N ILE A 130 1.35 17.11 5.14
CA ILE A 130 2.21 18.23 5.55
C ILE A 130 1.94 19.45 4.66
N THR A 131 1.86 19.26 3.35
CA THR A 131 1.56 20.34 2.39
C THR A 131 0.17 20.92 2.67
N GLY A 132 -0.83 20.07 2.90
CA GLY A 132 -2.18 20.51 3.27
C GLY A 132 -2.19 21.35 4.54
N MET A 133 -1.50 20.90 5.60
CA MET A 133 -1.39 21.65 6.85
C MET A 133 -0.72 23.01 6.65
N VAL A 134 0.38 23.07 5.90
CA VAL A 134 1.11 24.31 5.60
C VAL A 134 0.22 25.27 4.78
N CYS A 135 -0.45 24.79 3.73
CA CYS A 135 -1.36 25.62 2.95
C CYS A 135 -2.54 26.14 3.80
N SER A 136 -3.17 25.28 4.61
CA SER A 136 -4.28 25.69 5.49
C SER A 136 -3.84 26.72 6.52
N THR A 137 -2.68 26.53 7.15
CA THR A 137 -2.14 27.51 8.10
C THR A 137 -1.79 28.84 7.44
N LEU A 138 -1.20 28.84 6.25
CA LEU A 138 -0.96 30.08 5.49
C LEU A 138 -2.27 30.80 5.13
N ILE A 139 -3.31 30.07 4.74
CA ILE A 139 -4.64 30.64 4.46
C ILE A 139 -5.23 31.27 5.73
N ILE A 140 -5.16 30.58 6.87
CA ILE A 140 -5.65 31.11 8.15
C ILE A 140 -4.88 32.37 8.56
N ILE A 141 -3.55 32.37 8.45
CA ILE A 141 -2.71 33.53 8.74
C ILE A 141 -3.06 34.68 7.81
N PHE A 142 -3.24 34.43 6.51
CA PHE A 142 -3.65 35.44 5.55
C PHE A 142 -4.97 36.11 5.97
N PHE A 143 -6.01 35.32 6.28
CA PHE A 143 -7.28 35.87 6.74
C PHE A 143 -7.17 36.59 8.09
N TYR A 144 -6.33 36.09 9.00
CA TYR A 144 -6.09 36.74 10.29
C TYR A 144 -5.40 38.10 10.13
N VAL A 145 -4.37 38.18 9.28
CA VAL A 145 -3.64 39.41 8.97
C VAL A 145 -4.53 40.41 8.25
N VAL A 146 -5.32 39.97 7.27
CA VAL A 146 -6.32 40.84 6.62
C VAL A 146 -7.30 41.39 7.66
N ARG A 147 -7.84 40.54 8.56
CA ARG A 147 -8.74 40.98 9.63
C ARG A 147 -8.10 41.97 10.62
N PHE A 148 -6.80 41.85 10.88
CA PHE A 148 -6.11 42.69 11.86
C PHE A 148 -5.63 44.02 11.28
N ILE A 149 -5.02 43.99 10.08
CA ILE A 149 -4.50 45.19 9.41
C ILE A 149 -5.65 46.04 8.87
N THR A 150 -6.67 45.37 8.35
CA THR A 150 -7.82 46.07 7.83
C THR A 150 -8.84 46.15 8.96
N GLU A 151 -9.02 47.33 9.56
CA GLU A 151 -10.26 47.66 10.29
C GLU A 151 -11.41 47.67 9.26
N TYR A 152 -11.72 46.53 8.64
CA TYR A 152 -12.95 46.39 7.87
C TYR A 152 -14.09 46.22 8.87
N ASP A 153 -14.50 47.34 9.46
CA ASP A 153 -15.90 47.56 9.78
C ASP A 153 -16.65 47.50 8.45
N ALA A 154 -17.04 46.28 8.05
CA ALA A 154 -18.13 45.94 7.14
C ALA A 154 -18.47 46.89 5.96
N ILE A 155 -17.53 47.61 5.36
CA ILE A 155 -17.68 48.29 4.06
C ILE A 155 -17.08 47.38 2.98
N ILE A 156 -17.58 46.14 2.94
CA ILE A 156 -17.76 45.51 1.64
C ILE A 156 -19.05 46.15 1.15
N TYR A 157 -18.96 47.09 0.21
CA TYR A 157 -20.12 47.62 -0.50
C TYR A 157 -20.98 46.44 -0.93
N GLN A 158 -22.09 46.20 -0.23
CA GLN A 158 -23.13 45.30 -0.69
C GLN A 158 -23.83 46.03 -1.83
N PRO A 159 -23.82 45.48 -3.06
CA PRO A 159 -24.70 45.93 -4.11
C PRO A 159 -26.13 46.07 -3.62
N ARG A 160 -26.61 47.30 -3.44
CA ARG A 160 -28.03 47.51 -3.17
C ARG A 160 -28.88 47.23 -4.42
N ASN A 161 -28.28 47.28 -5.61
CA ASN A 161 -28.94 47.04 -6.88
C ASN A 161 -28.57 45.68 -7.50
N SER A 162 -29.54 45.03 -8.12
CA SER A 162 -29.43 43.69 -8.72
C SER A 162 -28.48 43.58 -9.92
N ASN A 163 -27.99 44.71 -10.42
CA ASN A 163 -27.15 44.85 -11.62
C ASN A 163 -25.64 44.75 -11.36
N ASP A 164 -25.19 44.60 -10.11
CA ASP A 164 -23.75 44.52 -9.85
C ASP A 164 -23.15 43.15 -10.23
N ASN A 165 -21.87 43.20 -10.62
CA ASN A 165 -21.10 42.15 -11.29
C ASN A 165 -21.31 40.74 -10.72
N PHE A 166 -21.54 39.78 -11.63
CA PHE A 166 -21.78 38.35 -11.33
C PHE A 166 -20.73 37.73 -10.39
N CYS A 167 -19.46 38.16 -10.47
CA CYS A 167 -18.39 37.70 -9.59
C CYS A 167 -18.72 37.91 -8.09
N PHE A 168 -19.42 38.99 -7.71
CA PHE A 168 -19.80 39.23 -6.32
C PHE A 168 -20.93 38.30 -5.85
N LYS A 169 -21.82 37.86 -6.75
CA LYS A 169 -22.86 36.87 -6.42
C LYS A 169 -22.29 35.48 -6.15
N VAL A 170 -21.22 35.10 -6.86
CA VAL A 170 -20.56 33.80 -6.69
C VAL A 170 -19.73 33.73 -5.40
N MET A 171 -19.15 34.85 -4.97
CA MET A 171 -18.38 34.93 -3.72
C MET A 171 -19.25 34.97 -2.45
N ARG A 172 -20.54 35.30 -2.58
CA ARG A 172 -21.51 35.49 -1.48
C ARG A 172 -21.66 34.29 -0.53
N PRO A 173 -21.62 33.01 -0.96
CA PRO A 173 -21.71 31.85 -0.07
C PRO A 173 -20.42 31.60 0.74
N ILE A 174 -19.30 32.20 0.33
CA ILE A 174 -17.98 32.00 0.94
C ILE A 174 -17.72 33.05 2.03
N THR A 175 -18.42 34.18 1.97
CA THR A 175 -18.43 35.18 3.05
C THR A 175 -19.43 34.76 4.12
N MET A 176 -18.99 34.69 5.38
CA MET A 176 -19.77 34.18 6.52
C MET A 176 -20.90 35.10 7.00
N TRP A 177 -21.59 35.85 6.14
CA TRP A 177 -22.72 36.68 6.55
C TRP A 177 -23.74 36.75 5.40
N SER A 178 -25.00 36.40 5.72
CA SER A 178 -26.15 36.44 4.80
C SER A 178 -26.37 37.81 4.17
#